data_AF-A0AAW0FX45-F1
#
_entry.id   AF-A0AAW0FX45-F1
#
_cell.length_a   1.000
_cell.length_b   1.000
_cell.length_c   1.000
_cell.angle_alpha   90.00
_cell.angle_beta   90.00
_cell.angle_gamma   90.00
#
_symmetry.space_group_name_H-M   'P 1'
#
loop_
_entity.id
_entity.type
_entity.pdbx_description
1 polymer ?
#
loop_
_entity_poly.entity_id
_entity_poly.type
_entity_poly.pdbx_seq_one_letter_code
_entity_poly.pdbx_strand_id
1 'polypeptide(L)'
;MLFFFIPQALSTMADLFMAAKRAGEFLTCEEFVQNENYVTLTDEKDDFAIIISNAQFEWQLQETSNEDSTDSTGEDAEAKAATKLLKLRNINFKIAKKQFITVTGLIGSGKSSLLNAISGNMTLSEGNVVINGSLLMSGDPWIQNATIRENILFGSPFNKLWYDSVVFACGLQDDLKNLEAGDYTEVGEKGVTLSGGQKARTALARAVYANYDIILLDDVLSAVDVKVGQHIIEHCVFGLLKDKTVILATHQLSLAGSADKIIFMNGDGTMSMGTKTELLLQNPSFARLNEFSTTKESEDDSDSIEQDLEEVELLVDDNDGKHTQLKRRNVGKEVAKLEEENIYEDLDINKDITKGKIIQEEERAVNRLKAEVYITYIKEESSIVFQKTQMQWIMKLDLY
;
A
#
# COMPACT_ATOMS: atom_id res chain seq x y z
N MET A 1 -26.94 -42.93 -27.73
CA MET A 1 -25.89 -42.44 -26.81
C MET A 1 -25.64 -40.94 -27.00
N LEU A 2 -25.52 -40.45 -28.25
CA LEU A 2 -25.32 -39.03 -28.56
C LEU A 2 -26.40 -38.06 -28.00
N PHE A 3 -27.67 -38.48 -28.00
CA PHE A 3 -28.79 -37.66 -27.52
C PHE A 3 -28.73 -37.30 -26.03
N PHE A 4 -28.00 -38.07 -25.21
CA PHE A 4 -27.89 -37.81 -23.76
C PHE A 4 -26.94 -36.65 -23.45
N PHE A 5 -25.99 -36.35 -24.34
CA PHE A 5 -25.01 -35.29 -24.16
C PHE A 5 -25.48 -33.92 -24.67
N ILE A 6 -26.59 -33.87 -25.42
CA ILE A 6 -27.11 -32.62 -25.99
C ILE A 6 -27.45 -31.58 -24.90
N PRO A 7 -28.15 -31.94 -23.79
CA PRO A 7 -28.42 -30.97 -22.72
C PRO A 7 -27.15 -30.45 -22.04
N GLN A 8 -26.15 -31.33 -21.83
CA GLN A 8 -24.87 -30.95 -21.24
C GLN A 8 -24.05 -30.04 -22.17
N ALA A 9 -24.05 -30.32 -23.47
CA ALA A 9 -23.42 -29.47 -24.48
C ALA A 9 -24.09 -28.10 -24.56
N LEU A 10 -25.43 -28.03 -24.47
CA LEU A 10 -26.16 -26.77 -24.44
C LEU A 10 -25.85 -25.95 -23.18
N SER A 11 -25.80 -26.58 -22.01
CA SER A 11 -25.43 -25.90 -20.76
C SER A 11 -24.02 -25.33 -20.83
N THR A 12 -23.04 -26.13 -21.24
CA THR A 12 -21.64 -25.70 -21.35
C THR A 12 -21.45 -24.62 -22.41
N MET A 13 -22.22 -24.64 -23.51
CA MET A 13 -22.20 -23.58 -24.52
C MET A 13 -22.79 -22.27 -23.97
N ALA A 14 -23.85 -22.34 -23.16
CA ALA A 14 -24.40 -21.16 -22.49
C ALA A 14 -23.40 -20.57 -21.49
N ASP A 15 -22.73 -21.41 -20.69
CA ASP A 15 -21.70 -20.98 -19.75
C ASP A 15 -20.51 -20.32 -20.48
N LEU A 16 -20.06 -20.92 -21.60
CA LEU A 16 -19.01 -20.36 -22.43
C LEU A 16 -19.41 -19.00 -23.01
N PHE A 17 -20.65 -18.87 -23.49
CA PHE A 17 -21.16 -17.61 -24.02
C PHE A 17 -21.21 -16.52 -22.95
N MET A 18 -21.67 -16.85 -21.74
CA MET A 18 -21.67 -15.91 -20.61
C MET A 18 -20.25 -15.52 -20.17
N ALA A 19 -19.31 -16.47 -20.14
CA ALA A 19 -17.92 -16.18 -19.84
C ALA A 19 -17.27 -15.29 -20.91
N ALA A 20 -17.53 -15.57 -22.19
CA ALA A 20 -17.04 -14.75 -23.29
C ALA A 20 -17.65 -13.34 -23.28
N LYS A 21 -18.94 -13.21 -22.93
CA LYS A 21 -19.60 -11.91 -22.76
C LYS A 21 -18.94 -11.09 -21.65
N ARG A 22 -18.72 -11.69 -20.47
CA ARG A 22 -18.04 -11.02 -19.34
C ARG A 22 -16.61 -10.60 -19.67
N ALA A 23 -15.86 -11.47 -20.35
CA ALA A 23 -14.51 -11.14 -20.81
C ALA A 23 -14.54 -10.01 -21.84
N GLY A 24 -15.52 -10.03 -22.75
CA GLY A 24 -15.75 -8.96 -23.71
C GLY A 24 -16.04 -7.63 -23.03
N GLU A 25 -16.98 -7.60 -22.08
CA GLU A 25 -17.33 -6.41 -21.29
C GLU A 25 -16.10 -5.81 -20.62
N PHE A 26 -15.30 -6.63 -19.93
CA PHE A 26 -14.05 -6.19 -19.28
C PHE A 26 -13.03 -5.63 -20.29
N LEU A 27 -12.82 -6.30 -21.42
CA LEU A 27 -11.88 -5.85 -22.45
C LEU A 27 -12.35 -4.58 -23.18
N THR A 28 -13.64 -4.25 -23.10
CA THR A 28 -14.22 -3.01 -23.65
C THR A 28 -14.37 -1.89 -22.63
N CYS A 29 -14.02 -2.11 -21.36
CA CYS A 29 -14.03 -1.05 -20.36
C CYS A 29 -13.10 0.10 -20.77
N GLU A 30 -13.49 1.33 -20.43
CA GLU A 30 -12.65 2.49 -20.66
C GLU A 30 -11.33 2.35 -19.88
N GLU A 31 -10.22 2.57 -20.57
CA GLU A 31 -8.92 2.65 -19.91
C GLU A 31 -8.85 3.92 -19.05
N PHE A 32 -8.17 3.84 -17.92
CA PHE A 32 -7.94 4.99 -17.08
C PHE A 32 -7.02 5.99 -17.82
N VAL A 33 -7.60 7.08 -18.31
CA VAL A 33 -6.85 8.19 -18.89
C VAL A 33 -6.59 9.22 -17.79
N GLN A 34 -5.31 9.47 -17.51
CA GLN A 34 -4.93 10.53 -16.56
C GLN A 34 -5.44 11.87 -17.08
N ASN A 35 -6.22 12.57 -16.26
CA ASN A 35 -6.89 13.82 -16.64
C ASN A 35 -5.85 14.87 -17.11
N GLU A 36 -6.13 15.56 -18.22
CA GLU A 36 -5.23 16.55 -18.84
C GLU A 36 -4.75 17.64 -17.85
N ASN A 37 -5.54 17.91 -16.82
CA ASN A 37 -5.24 18.89 -15.77
C ASN A 37 -4.23 18.39 -14.72
N TYR A 38 -3.77 17.13 -14.80
CA TYR A 38 -2.57 16.65 -14.12
C TYR A 38 -1.37 16.80 -15.05
N VAL A 39 -0.58 17.84 -14.80
CA VAL A 39 0.63 18.11 -15.57
C VAL A 39 1.83 17.57 -14.81
N THR A 40 2.45 16.53 -15.36
CA THR A 40 3.75 16.04 -14.87
C THR A 40 4.87 16.78 -15.59
N LEU A 41 5.63 17.58 -14.85
CA LEU A 41 6.82 18.26 -15.31
C LEU A 41 8.07 17.45 -14.96
N THR A 42 9.10 17.58 -15.80
CA THR A 42 10.45 17.03 -15.56
C THR A 42 11.49 18.15 -15.52
N ASP A 43 11.05 19.39 -15.26
CA ASP A 43 11.93 20.56 -15.26
C ASP A 43 12.66 20.70 -13.91
N GLU A 44 13.99 20.55 -13.96
CA GLU A 44 14.85 20.75 -12.79
C GLU A 44 14.79 22.18 -12.23
N LYS A 45 14.45 23.16 -13.09
CA LYS A 45 14.54 24.60 -12.78
C LYS A 45 13.45 25.13 -11.85
N ASP A 46 12.31 24.45 -11.76
CA ASP A 46 11.25 24.86 -10.84
C ASP A 46 11.56 24.39 -9.41
N ASP A 47 11.45 25.32 -8.46
CA ASP A 47 11.71 25.08 -7.03
C ASP A 47 10.61 24.23 -6.36
N PHE A 48 9.44 24.12 -6.99
CA PHE A 48 8.28 23.42 -6.44
C PHE A 48 8.16 22.00 -6.99
N ALA A 49 7.92 21.06 -6.09
CA ALA A 49 7.64 19.66 -6.41
C ALA A 49 6.15 19.44 -6.71
N ILE A 50 5.26 20.08 -5.94
CA ILE A 50 3.81 19.95 -6.14
C ILE A 50 3.18 21.34 -6.06
N ILE A 51 2.32 21.65 -7.03
CA ILE A 51 1.49 22.86 -7.04
C ILE A 51 0.05 22.42 -7.31
N ILE A 52 -0.85 22.73 -6.37
CA ILE A 52 -2.29 22.52 -6.52
C ILE A 52 -2.99 23.88 -6.43
N SER A 53 -3.79 24.21 -7.44
CA SER A 53 -4.47 25.50 -7.56
C SER A 53 -5.96 25.32 -7.82
N ASN A 54 -6.78 25.86 -6.91
CA ASN A 54 -8.24 25.83 -6.90
C ASN A 54 -8.82 24.44 -7.20
N ALA A 55 -8.21 23.40 -6.63
CA ALA A 55 -8.57 22.03 -6.99
C ALA A 55 -9.77 21.52 -6.21
N GLN A 56 -10.64 20.79 -6.92
CA GLN A 56 -11.73 20.03 -6.34
C GLN A 56 -11.63 18.56 -6.74
N PHE A 57 -11.59 17.68 -5.73
CA PHE A 57 -11.47 16.23 -5.95
C PHE A 57 -12.69 15.48 -5.45
N GLU A 58 -13.07 14.46 -6.19
CA GLU A 58 -14.22 13.62 -5.90
C GLU A 58 -13.88 12.15 -6.19
N TRP A 59 -14.44 11.26 -5.36
CA TRP A 59 -14.44 9.84 -5.62
C TRP A 59 -15.54 9.55 -6.65
N GLN A 60 -15.18 9.01 -7.80
CA GLN A 60 -16.18 8.48 -8.73
C GLN A 60 -16.83 7.26 -8.10
N LEU A 61 -18.10 7.38 -7.73
CA LEU A 61 -18.95 6.20 -7.59
C LEU A 61 -19.28 5.76 -9.01
N GLN A 62 -18.79 4.58 -9.40
CA GLN A 62 -19.46 3.88 -10.49
C GLN A 62 -20.87 3.59 -10.01
N GLU A 63 -21.84 4.33 -10.56
CA GLU A 63 -23.22 3.88 -10.51
C GLU A 63 -23.24 2.54 -11.23
N THR A 64 -23.28 1.45 -10.47
CA THR A 64 -23.59 0.15 -11.04
C THR A 64 -24.99 0.29 -11.61
N SER A 65 -25.10 0.52 -12.91
CA SER A 65 -26.33 0.47 -13.67
C SER A 65 -26.81 -0.98 -13.73
N ASN A 66 -27.27 -1.50 -12.59
CA ASN A 66 -28.17 -2.63 -12.56
C ASN A 66 -29.59 -2.06 -12.70
N GLU A 67 -29.93 -1.66 -13.92
CA GLU A 67 -31.32 -1.68 -14.39
C GLU A 67 -31.73 -3.15 -14.56
N ASP A 68 -31.90 -3.88 -13.45
CA ASP A 68 -32.55 -5.18 -13.44
C ASP A 68 -32.93 -5.57 -12.00
N SER A 69 -33.90 -4.84 -11.45
CA SER A 69 -34.90 -5.41 -10.54
C SER A 69 -36.05 -4.41 -10.37
N THR A 70 -37.08 -4.55 -11.18
CA THR A 70 -38.43 -4.11 -10.81
C THR A 70 -38.83 -4.77 -9.49
N ASP A 71 -39.50 -3.99 -8.65
CA ASP A 71 -40.10 -4.33 -7.34
C ASP A 71 -39.19 -4.34 -6.11
N SER A 72 -38.96 -3.14 -5.55
CA SER A 72 -39.13 -2.97 -4.11
C SER A 72 -39.62 -1.56 -3.75
N THR A 73 -40.51 -1.52 -2.78
CA THR A 73 -41.30 -0.41 -2.24
C THR A 73 -40.47 0.77 -1.72
N GLY A 74 -40.75 1.97 -2.26
CA GLY A 74 -41.10 3.22 -1.56
C GLY A 74 -40.30 3.81 -0.39
N GLU A 75 -39.44 3.08 0.31
CA GLU A 75 -38.76 3.55 1.53
C GLU A 75 -37.21 3.48 1.43
N ASP A 76 -36.65 2.72 0.48
CA ASP A 76 -35.20 2.58 0.31
C ASP A 76 -34.54 3.67 -0.57
N ALA A 77 -35.35 4.56 -1.17
CA ALA A 77 -34.86 5.61 -2.07
C ALA A 77 -34.21 6.79 -1.32
N GLU A 78 -34.63 7.08 -0.09
CA GLU A 78 -34.03 8.15 0.73
C GLU A 78 -32.70 7.72 1.39
N ALA A 79 -32.49 6.42 1.62
CA ALA A 79 -31.25 5.90 2.19
C ALA A 79 -30.10 5.83 1.18
N LYS A 80 -30.38 5.75 -0.13
CA LYS A 80 -29.36 5.81 -1.20
C LYS A 80 -28.92 7.23 -1.57
N ALA A 81 -29.68 8.25 -1.16
CA ALA A 81 -29.41 9.66 -1.52
C ALA A 81 -28.43 10.39 -0.58
N ALA A 82 -27.94 9.74 0.48
CA ALA A 82 -27.18 10.40 1.56
C ALA A 82 -25.82 9.77 1.86
N THR A 83 -25.21 9.02 0.95
CA THR A 83 -23.75 8.85 1.00
C THR A 83 -23.13 10.16 0.55
N LYS A 84 -22.99 11.12 1.46
CA LYS A 84 -22.28 12.37 1.22
C LYS A 84 -20.86 12.02 0.78
N LEU A 85 -20.63 11.97 -0.52
CA LEU A 85 -19.33 11.72 -1.11
C LEU A 85 -18.32 12.69 -0.50
N LEU A 86 -17.21 12.14 -0.03
CA LEU A 86 -16.12 12.96 0.50
C LEU A 86 -15.52 13.74 -0.67
N LYS A 87 -15.87 15.03 -0.71
CA LYS A 87 -15.40 15.98 -1.71
C LYS A 87 -14.36 16.88 -1.07
N LEU A 88 -13.15 16.89 -1.63
CA LEU A 88 -12.12 17.86 -1.26
C LEU A 88 -12.37 19.15 -2.02
N ARG A 89 -12.45 20.28 -1.32
CA ARG A 89 -12.87 21.55 -1.90
C ARG A 89 -11.84 22.64 -1.68
N ASN A 90 -11.63 23.45 -2.72
CA ASN A 90 -10.76 24.63 -2.67
C ASN A 90 -9.35 24.30 -2.16
N ILE A 91 -8.76 23.21 -2.66
CA ILE A 91 -7.42 22.78 -2.26
C ILE A 91 -6.40 23.65 -3.00
N ASN A 92 -5.59 24.37 -2.23
CA ASN A 92 -4.60 25.33 -2.73
C ASN A 92 -3.31 25.26 -1.92
N PHE A 93 -2.26 24.66 -2.47
CA PHE A 93 -0.96 24.68 -1.79
C PHE A 93 0.20 24.46 -2.76
N LYS A 94 1.40 24.78 -2.28
CA LYS A 94 2.66 24.57 -2.98
C LYS A 94 3.66 23.93 -2.03
N ILE A 95 4.32 22.87 -2.49
CA ILE A 95 5.35 22.14 -1.76
C ILE A 95 6.66 22.32 -2.52
N ALA A 96 7.68 22.84 -1.84
CA ALA A 96 9.01 22.98 -2.45
C ALA A 96 9.70 21.61 -2.50
N LYS A 97 10.63 21.45 -3.44
CA LYS A 97 11.46 20.24 -3.52
C LYS A 97 12.21 20.02 -2.20
N LYS A 98 12.41 18.75 -1.82
CA LYS A 98 13.16 18.34 -0.63
C LYS A 98 12.54 18.78 0.71
N GLN A 99 11.22 18.98 0.74
CA GLN A 99 10.50 19.28 1.97
C GLN A 99 9.86 18.03 2.57
N PHE A 100 9.88 17.96 3.90
CA PHE A 100 9.09 17.00 4.67
C PHE A 100 7.81 17.67 5.15
N ILE A 101 6.67 17.16 4.69
CA ILE A 101 5.33 17.67 4.98
C ILE A 101 4.53 16.61 5.73
N THR A 102 3.83 17.02 6.79
CA THR A 102 2.90 16.13 7.50
C THR A 102 1.46 16.52 7.21
N VAL A 103 0.62 15.55 6.84
CA VAL A 103 -0.84 15.73 6.71
C VAL A 103 -1.50 15.18 7.97
N THR A 104 -2.22 16.02 8.69
CA THR A 104 -2.90 15.65 9.94
C THR A 104 -4.34 16.15 10.00
N GLY A 105 -5.13 15.61 10.92
CA GLY A 105 -6.56 15.85 11.02
C GLY A 105 -7.29 14.65 11.61
N LEU A 106 -8.55 14.85 11.99
CA LEU A 106 -9.39 13.81 12.58
C LEU A 106 -9.53 12.58 11.66
N ILE A 107 -9.89 11.43 12.23
CA ILE A 107 -10.24 10.25 11.43
C ILE A 107 -11.43 10.60 10.52
N GLY A 108 -11.36 10.21 9.24
CA GLY A 108 -12.39 10.55 8.25
C GLY A 108 -12.34 11.98 7.69
N SER A 109 -11.33 12.80 8.04
CA SER A 109 -11.14 14.15 7.48
C SER A 109 -10.64 14.19 6.03
N GLY A 110 -10.33 13.03 5.42
CA GLY A 110 -9.88 12.96 4.03
C GLY A 110 -8.37 13.05 3.82
N LYS A 111 -7.53 12.72 4.82
CA LYS A 111 -6.06 12.68 4.68
C LYS A 111 -5.60 11.72 3.57
N SER A 112 -6.06 10.48 3.62
CA SER A 112 -5.80 9.45 2.60
C SER A 112 -6.39 9.85 1.24
N SER A 113 -7.55 10.50 1.23
CA SER A 113 -8.13 11.07 0.02
C SER A 113 -7.26 12.19 -0.57
N LEU A 114 -6.63 13.04 0.26
CA LEU A 114 -5.71 14.05 -0.24
C LEU A 114 -4.48 13.41 -0.91
N LEU A 115 -3.90 12.37 -0.32
CA LEU A 115 -2.78 11.65 -0.95
C LEU A 115 -3.21 10.98 -2.25
N ASN A 116 -4.37 10.33 -2.28
CA ASN A 116 -4.93 9.74 -3.50
C ASN A 116 -5.19 10.81 -4.58
N ALA A 117 -5.68 11.98 -4.20
CA ALA A 117 -5.82 13.13 -5.09
C ALA A 117 -4.47 13.59 -5.64
N ILE A 118 -3.42 13.70 -4.82
CA ILE A 118 -2.08 14.06 -5.33
C ILE A 118 -1.54 12.98 -6.28
N SER A 119 -1.77 11.70 -5.99
CA SER A 119 -1.30 10.58 -6.83
C SER A 119 -2.05 10.40 -8.15
N GLY A 120 -3.18 11.09 -8.34
CA GLY A 120 -4.03 10.93 -9.52
C GLY A 120 -5.12 9.87 -9.41
N ASN A 121 -5.27 9.20 -8.27
CA ASN A 121 -6.30 8.17 -8.06
C ASN A 121 -7.72 8.74 -7.85
N MET A 122 -7.85 10.05 -7.58
CA MET A 122 -9.14 10.74 -7.50
C MET A 122 -9.41 11.61 -8.72
N THR A 123 -10.68 11.74 -9.09
CA THR A 123 -11.08 12.59 -10.21
C THR A 123 -10.97 14.06 -9.83
N LEU A 124 -10.23 14.80 -10.64
CA LEU A 124 -10.13 16.26 -10.57
C LEU A 124 -11.30 16.88 -11.35
N SER A 125 -12.24 17.51 -10.64
CA SER A 125 -13.42 18.15 -11.22
C SER A 125 -13.16 19.60 -11.65
N GLU A 126 -12.36 20.32 -10.87
CA GLU A 126 -11.99 21.71 -11.13
C GLU A 126 -10.55 21.95 -10.67
N GLY A 127 -9.87 22.94 -11.27
CA GLY A 127 -8.52 23.36 -10.88
C GLY A 127 -7.41 22.61 -11.63
N ASN A 128 -6.18 22.78 -11.16
CA ASN A 128 -4.98 22.22 -11.79
C ASN A 128 -4.05 21.59 -10.75
N VAL A 129 -3.42 20.48 -11.13
CA VAL A 129 -2.40 19.79 -10.34
C VAL A 129 -1.13 19.70 -11.19
N VAL A 130 -0.03 20.22 -10.65
CA VAL A 130 1.29 20.15 -11.27
C VAL A 130 2.20 19.35 -10.36
N ILE A 131 2.81 18.28 -10.90
CA ILE A 131 3.76 17.40 -10.21
C ILE A 131 5.09 17.50 -10.95
N ASN A 132 6.15 17.88 -10.26
CA ASN A 132 7.48 18.01 -10.86
C ASN A 132 8.41 16.92 -10.34
N GLY A 133 8.66 15.91 -11.16
CA GLY A 133 9.46 14.73 -10.83
C GLY A 133 8.64 13.45 -10.72
N SER A 134 9.32 12.37 -10.36
CA SER A 134 8.71 11.05 -10.17
C SER A 134 7.95 10.98 -8.84
N LEU A 135 6.70 10.50 -8.87
CA LEU A 135 5.85 10.34 -7.68
C LEU A 135 5.51 8.87 -7.40
N LEU A 136 5.63 8.47 -6.14
CA LEU A 136 5.19 7.16 -5.64
C LEU A 136 4.35 7.33 -4.37
N MET A 137 3.30 6.51 -4.24
CA MET A 137 2.50 6.42 -3.02
C MET A 137 2.66 5.05 -2.36
N SER A 138 2.86 5.06 -1.04
CA SER A 138 2.83 3.90 -0.17
C SER A 138 1.74 4.11 0.88
N GLY A 139 0.66 3.32 0.79
CA GLY A 139 -0.42 3.30 1.78
C GLY A 139 -0.57 1.92 2.38
N ASP A 140 -1.75 1.31 2.20
CA ASP A 140 -2.05 0.00 2.74
C ASP A 140 -1.03 -1.07 2.27
N PRO A 141 -0.36 -1.76 3.19
CA PRO A 141 0.74 -2.64 2.84
C PRO A 141 0.23 -3.94 2.22
N TRP A 142 0.43 -4.08 0.91
CA TRP A 142 0.22 -5.32 0.18
C TRP A 142 1.54 -6.05 -0.10
N ILE A 143 1.55 -7.36 0.15
CA ILE A 143 2.72 -8.24 0.01
C ILE A 143 2.39 -9.29 -1.05
N GLN A 144 3.28 -9.40 -2.04
CA GLN A 144 3.20 -10.40 -3.10
C GLN A 144 3.66 -11.77 -2.57
N ASN A 145 3.05 -12.84 -3.09
CA ASN A 145 3.49 -14.22 -2.88
C ASN A 145 4.86 -14.45 -3.55
N ALA A 146 5.93 -14.05 -2.87
CA ALA A 146 7.31 -14.00 -3.33
C ALA A 146 8.26 -13.94 -2.13
N THR A 147 9.57 -13.86 -2.34
CA THR A 147 10.52 -13.61 -1.24
C THR A 147 10.37 -12.19 -0.67
N ILE A 148 10.85 -11.96 0.55
CA ILE A 148 10.88 -10.60 1.14
C ILE A 148 11.73 -9.66 0.28
N ARG A 149 12.88 -10.14 -0.22
CA ARG A 149 13.74 -9.39 -1.13
C ARG A 149 12.98 -8.97 -2.39
N GLU A 150 12.27 -9.88 -3.06
CA GLU A 150 11.48 -9.55 -4.25
C GLU A 150 10.35 -8.56 -3.94
N ASN A 151 9.76 -8.66 -2.75
CA ASN A 151 8.77 -7.69 -2.29
C ASN A 151 9.35 -6.28 -2.11
N ILE A 152 10.61 -6.15 -1.68
CA ILE A 152 11.30 -4.85 -1.55
C ILE A 152 11.77 -4.34 -2.91
N LEU A 153 12.39 -5.18 -3.73
CA LEU A 153 12.90 -4.81 -5.05
C LEU A 153 11.79 -4.45 -6.04
N PHE A 154 10.71 -5.23 -6.03
CA PHE A 154 9.51 -5.03 -6.84
C PHE A 154 9.80 -4.77 -8.33
N GLY A 155 10.71 -5.57 -8.89
CA GLY A 155 11.16 -5.46 -10.30
C GLY A 155 12.38 -4.56 -10.53
N SER A 156 12.81 -3.79 -9.52
CA SER A 156 14.04 -2.99 -9.59
C SER A 156 15.29 -3.88 -9.50
N PRO A 157 16.41 -3.48 -10.15
CA PRO A 157 17.66 -4.23 -10.07
C PRO A 157 18.18 -4.27 -8.63
N PHE A 158 18.75 -5.41 -8.22
CA PHE A 158 19.34 -5.58 -6.89
C PHE A 158 20.68 -4.83 -6.79
N ASN A 159 20.76 -3.91 -5.83
CA ASN A 159 21.96 -3.21 -5.43
C ASN A 159 22.14 -3.46 -3.93
N LYS A 160 23.14 -4.27 -3.58
CA LYS A 160 23.38 -4.72 -2.20
C LYS A 160 23.53 -3.55 -1.21
N LEU A 161 24.41 -2.59 -1.50
CA LEU A 161 24.67 -1.46 -0.60
C LEU A 161 23.41 -0.63 -0.33
N TRP A 162 22.65 -0.33 -1.40
CA TRP A 162 21.39 0.40 -1.28
C TRP A 162 20.35 -0.41 -0.52
N TYR A 163 20.23 -1.70 -0.84
CA TYR A 163 19.30 -2.62 -0.20
C TYR A 163 19.54 -2.72 1.30
N ASP A 164 20.78 -2.94 1.73
CA ASP A 164 21.15 -3.07 3.14
C ASP A 164 20.84 -1.77 3.91
N SER A 165 21.12 -0.62 3.29
CA SER A 165 20.79 0.70 3.85
C SER A 165 19.28 0.88 4.04
N VAL A 166 18.48 0.47 3.04
CA VAL A 166 17.01 0.54 3.09
C VAL A 166 16.44 -0.40 4.15
N VAL A 167 16.93 -1.65 4.22
CA VAL A 167 16.51 -2.64 5.22
C VAL A 167 16.79 -2.13 6.64
N PHE A 168 17.97 -1.55 6.86
CA PHE A 168 18.33 -0.94 8.13
C PHE A 168 17.41 0.25 8.44
N ALA A 169 17.30 1.22 7.54
CA ALA A 169 16.54 2.44 7.76
C ALA A 169 15.05 2.19 8.00
N CYS A 170 14.49 1.14 7.39
CA CYS A 170 13.10 0.73 7.60
C CYS A 170 12.89 -0.14 8.84
N GLY A 171 13.95 -0.52 9.57
CA GLY A 171 13.85 -1.33 10.79
C GLY A 171 13.51 -2.81 10.55
N LEU A 172 13.92 -3.37 9.40
CA LEU A 172 13.66 -4.78 9.05
C LEU A 172 14.81 -5.72 9.46
N GLN A 173 15.93 -5.19 9.95
CA GLN A 173 17.13 -5.99 10.19
C GLN A 173 16.90 -7.12 11.19
N ASP A 174 16.27 -6.83 12.33
CA ASP A 174 15.97 -7.84 13.36
C ASP A 174 14.90 -8.83 12.89
N ASP A 175 13.91 -8.37 12.13
CA ASP A 175 12.90 -9.25 11.51
C ASP A 175 13.59 -10.28 10.62
N LEU A 176 14.48 -9.84 9.72
CA LEU A 176 15.19 -10.71 8.81
C LEU A 176 16.17 -11.65 9.53
N LYS A 177 16.81 -11.21 10.63
CA LYS A 177 17.69 -12.07 11.44
C LYS A 177 16.93 -13.24 12.07
N ASN A 178 15.67 -13.01 12.46
CA ASN A 178 14.82 -14.03 13.08
C ASN A 178 14.23 -15.04 12.08
N LEU A 179 14.33 -14.77 10.77
CA LEU A 179 13.87 -15.68 9.71
C LEU A 179 14.99 -16.63 9.27
N GLU A 180 14.67 -17.93 9.17
CA GLU A 180 15.65 -18.99 8.86
C GLU A 180 16.42 -18.75 7.53
N ALA A 181 15.74 -18.17 6.53
CA ALA A 181 16.32 -17.83 5.23
C ALA A 181 16.44 -16.32 5.00
N GLY A 182 16.15 -15.52 6.02
CA GLY A 182 16.28 -14.07 5.97
C GLY A 182 15.40 -13.45 4.92
N ASP A 183 15.99 -12.68 4.02
CA ASP A 183 15.26 -12.00 2.96
C ASP A 183 14.90 -12.89 1.78
N TYR A 184 15.48 -14.09 1.70
CA TYR A 184 15.05 -15.16 0.78
C TYR A 184 13.84 -15.95 1.32
N THR A 185 13.35 -15.65 2.52
CA THR A 185 12.13 -16.27 3.04
C THR A 185 10.94 -15.89 2.15
N GLU A 186 10.21 -16.90 1.67
CA GLU A 186 8.97 -16.72 0.94
C GLU A 186 7.83 -16.31 1.88
N VAL A 187 7.08 -15.29 1.48
CA VAL A 187 5.93 -14.75 2.21
C VAL A 187 4.66 -14.91 1.37
N GLY A 188 3.52 -15.15 2.01
CA GLY A 188 2.25 -15.35 1.31
C GLY A 188 1.41 -16.51 1.85
N GLU A 189 0.37 -16.92 1.10
CA GLU A 189 -0.57 -17.99 1.50
C GLU A 189 0.11 -19.34 1.78
N LYS A 190 1.23 -19.60 1.11
CA LYS A 190 2.04 -20.83 1.24
C LYS A 190 3.41 -20.57 1.90
N GLY A 191 3.68 -19.33 2.32
CA GLY A 191 4.94 -18.90 2.92
C GLY A 191 4.79 -18.50 4.39
N VAL A 192 5.78 -17.80 4.93
CA VAL A 192 5.69 -17.21 6.27
C VAL A 192 4.69 -16.05 6.27
N THR A 193 3.85 -15.99 7.29
CA THR A 193 2.93 -14.87 7.50
C THR A 193 3.61 -13.76 8.28
N LEU A 194 3.80 -12.60 7.63
CA LEU A 194 4.31 -11.39 8.26
C LEU A 194 3.28 -10.75 9.20
N SER A 195 3.75 -10.16 10.31
CA SER A 195 2.92 -9.32 11.19
C SER A 195 2.49 -8.02 10.48
N GLY A 196 1.49 -7.32 11.01
CA GLY A 196 1.03 -6.04 10.45
C GLY A 196 2.15 -5.00 10.32
N GLY A 197 2.97 -4.85 11.38
CA GLY A 197 4.13 -3.97 11.38
C GLY A 197 5.22 -4.38 10.39
N GLN A 198 5.48 -5.69 10.23
CA GLN A 198 6.43 -6.19 9.23
C GLN A 198 5.97 -5.93 7.80
N LYS A 199 4.66 -6.10 7.52
CA LYS A 199 4.07 -5.76 6.21
C LYS A 199 4.22 -4.27 5.93
N ALA A 200 3.92 -3.41 6.90
CA ALA A 200 4.07 -1.96 6.78
C ALA A 200 5.53 -1.56 6.49
N ARG A 201 6.50 -2.09 7.26
CA ARG A 201 7.93 -1.84 7.05
C ARG A 201 8.43 -2.36 5.70
N THR A 202 7.93 -3.50 5.23
CA THR A 202 8.29 -4.06 3.92
C THR A 202 7.75 -3.19 2.78
N ALA A 203 6.51 -2.69 2.88
CA ALA A 203 5.94 -1.76 1.92
C ALA A 203 6.67 -0.40 1.91
N LEU A 204 7.06 0.09 3.10
CA LEU A 204 7.89 1.29 3.21
C LEU A 204 9.26 1.08 2.56
N ALA A 205 9.93 -0.04 2.84
CA ALA A 205 11.20 -0.40 2.23
C ALA A 205 11.10 -0.46 0.70
N ARG A 206 10.02 -1.03 0.17
CA ARG A 206 9.72 -1.01 -1.28
C ARG A 206 9.66 0.42 -1.82
N ALA A 207 8.95 1.32 -1.14
CA ALA A 207 8.80 2.70 -1.57
C ALA A 207 10.12 3.48 -1.56
N VAL A 208 10.95 3.26 -0.53
CA VAL A 208 12.27 3.90 -0.39
C VAL A 208 13.23 3.34 -1.43
N TYR A 209 13.25 2.01 -1.63
CA TYR A 209 14.15 1.36 -2.57
C TYR A 209 13.95 1.85 -4.00
N ALA A 210 12.70 2.12 -4.40
CA ALA A 210 12.33 2.65 -5.72
C ALA A 210 12.94 4.04 -6.01
N ASN A 211 13.36 4.80 -4.99
CA ASN A 211 14.13 6.05 -5.10
C ASN A 211 13.45 7.17 -5.93
N TYR A 212 12.14 7.32 -5.79
CA TYR A 212 11.36 8.40 -6.43
C TYR A 212 11.66 9.78 -5.84
N ASP A 213 11.34 10.86 -6.56
CA ASP A 213 11.60 12.24 -6.13
C ASP A 213 10.60 12.73 -5.09
N ILE A 214 9.36 12.24 -5.21
CA ILE A 214 8.22 12.56 -4.36
C ILE A 214 7.65 11.25 -3.82
N ILE A 215 7.56 11.15 -2.48
CA ILE A 215 7.05 9.97 -1.80
C ILE A 215 5.87 10.39 -0.91
N LEU A 216 4.72 9.79 -1.19
CA LEU A 216 3.50 9.92 -0.40
C LEU A 216 3.40 8.71 0.54
N LEU A 217 3.30 8.95 1.85
CA LEU A 217 3.20 7.91 2.88
C LEU A 217 1.86 8.05 3.59
N ASP A 218 0.97 7.07 3.45
CA ASP A 218 -0.36 7.06 4.07
C ASP A 218 -0.37 6.14 5.29
N ASP A 219 -0.28 6.73 6.47
CA ASP A 219 -0.34 6.08 7.78
C ASP A 219 0.59 4.86 7.97
N VAL A 220 1.76 4.88 7.32
CA VAL A 220 2.74 3.78 7.29
C VAL A 220 3.32 3.41 8.66
N LEU A 221 3.17 4.27 9.67
CA LEU A 221 3.67 4.06 11.03
C LEU A 221 2.59 3.59 12.02
N SER A 222 1.33 3.53 11.60
CA SER A 222 0.21 3.17 12.48
C SER A 222 0.31 1.77 13.09
N ALA A 223 0.89 0.82 12.36
CA ALA A 223 1.04 -0.57 12.76
C ALA A 223 2.40 -0.89 13.42
N VAL A 224 3.18 0.13 13.76
CA VAL A 224 4.58 0.01 14.21
C VAL A 224 4.72 0.54 15.63
N ASP A 225 5.46 -0.18 16.48
CA ASP A 225 5.76 0.23 17.85
C ASP A 225 6.54 1.56 17.88
N VAL A 226 6.36 2.34 18.95
CA VAL A 226 6.94 3.68 19.11
C VAL A 226 8.45 3.72 18.86
N LYS A 227 9.20 2.76 19.44
CA LYS A 227 10.66 2.66 19.28
C LYS A 227 11.07 2.46 17.81
N VAL A 228 10.37 1.58 17.09
CA VAL A 228 10.64 1.31 15.68
C VAL A 228 10.18 2.47 14.81
N GLY A 229 9.07 3.12 15.16
CA GLY A 229 8.60 4.33 14.50
C GLY A 229 9.61 5.47 14.58
N GLN A 230 10.21 5.69 15.75
CA GLN A 230 11.28 6.68 15.94
C GLN A 230 12.51 6.36 15.08
N HIS A 231 12.93 5.09 15.07
CA HIS A 231 14.04 4.62 14.22
C HIS A 231 13.80 4.92 12.73
N ILE A 232 12.59 4.62 12.23
CA ILE A 232 12.20 4.89 10.84
C ILE A 232 12.23 6.39 10.54
N ILE A 233 11.72 7.22 11.44
CA ILE A 233 11.72 8.68 11.23
C ILE A 233 13.15 9.22 11.15
N GLU A 234 14.03 8.76 12.04
CA GLU A 234 15.42 9.21 12.09
C GLU A 234 16.23 8.74 10.87
N HIS A 235 16.21 7.44 10.58
CA HIS A 235 17.10 6.85 9.57
C HIS A 235 16.49 6.81 8.17
N CYS A 236 15.17 6.65 8.05
CA CYS A 236 14.51 6.62 6.75
C CYS A 236 14.08 8.03 6.32
N VAL A 237 13.21 8.70 7.09
CA VAL A 237 12.66 10.00 6.68
C VAL A 237 13.72 11.12 6.71
N PHE A 238 14.49 11.24 7.80
CA PHE A 238 15.54 12.25 7.92
C PHE A 238 16.93 11.79 7.46
N GLY A 239 17.10 10.49 7.20
CA GLY A 239 18.32 9.92 6.63
C GLY A 239 18.21 9.75 5.12
N LEU A 240 17.74 8.58 4.67
CA LEU A 240 17.71 8.22 3.24
C LEU A 240 16.85 9.15 2.38
N LEU A 241 15.73 9.65 2.92
CA LEU A 241 14.79 10.52 2.20
C LEU A 241 15.07 12.02 2.39
N LYS A 242 16.19 12.42 3.01
CA LYS A 242 16.52 13.83 3.30
C LYS A 242 16.51 14.74 2.06
N ASP A 243 16.87 14.19 0.91
CA ASP A 243 16.98 14.91 -0.36
C ASP A 243 15.75 14.71 -1.26
N LYS A 244 14.68 14.09 -0.73
CA LYS A 244 13.42 13.80 -1.42
C LYS A 244 12.29 14.63 -0.84
N THR A 245 11.21 14.78 -1.60
CA THR A 245 9.99 15.43 -1.11
C THR A 245 9.11 14.36 -0.49
N VAL A 246 8.85 14.45 0.82
CA VAL A 246 8.10 13.42 1.56
C VAL A 246 6.83 14.03 2.13
N ILE A 247 5.68 13.42 1.84
CA ILE A 247 4.39 13.79 2.42
C ILE A 247 3.88 12.62 3.24
N LEU A 248 3.86 12.77 4.57
CA LEU A 248 3.38 11.76 5.50
C LEU A 248 2.00 12.13 6.04
N ALA A 249 0.96 11.39 5.66
CA ALA A 249 -0.31 11.43 6.35
C ALA A 249 -0.24 10.57 7.60
N THR A 250 -0.55 11.16 8.75
CA THR A 250 -0.61 10.43 10.02
C THR A 250 -1.59 11.09 10.98
N HIS A 251 -2.15 10.28 11.87
CA HIS A 251 -2.92 10.74 13.01
C HIS A 251 -2.03 11.06 14.24
N GLN A 252 -0.76 10.63 14.24
CA GLN A 252 0.20 10.86 15.32
C GLN A 252 0.79 12.27 15.22
N LEU A 253 0.39 13.15 16.13
CA LEU A 253 0.81 14.57 16.11
C LEU A 253 2.24 14.81 16.60
N SER A 254 2.84 13.86 17.33
CA SER A 254 4.24 13.91 17.77
C SER A 254 5.20 14.13 16.59
N LEU A 255 4.93 13.48 15.47
CA LEU A 255 5.72 13.58 14.22
C LEU A 255 5.56 14.91 13.50
N ALA A 256 4.43 15.60 13.70
CA ALA A 256 4.15 16.87 13.06
C ALA A 256 5.11 17.99 13.52
N GLY A 257 5.74 17.85 14.69
CA GLY A 257 6.72 18.82 15.20
C GLY A 257 8.02 18.88 14.39
N SER A 258 8.37 17.81 13.68
CA SER A 258 9.63 17.69 12.94
C SER A 258 9.49 18.01 11.44
N ALA A 259 8.27 18.30 10.98
CA ALA A 259 7.97 18.66 9.60
C ALA A 259 8.29 20.13 9.28
N ASP A 260 8.62 20.40 8.02
CA ASP A 260 8.80 21.77 7.53
C ASP A 260 7.48 22.54 7.56
N LYS A 261 6.40 21.87 7.17
CA LYS A 261 5.04 22.39 7.18
C LYS A 261 4.05 21.26 7.46
N ILE A 262 2.89 21.64 7.96
CA ILE A 262 1.77 20.76 8.24
C ILE A 262 0.61 21.16 7.33
N ILE A 263 -0.04 20.17 6.74
CA ILE A 263 -1.35 20.31 6.08
C ILE A 263 -2.38 19.76 7.07
N PHE A 264 -3.24 20.61 7.58
CA PHE A 264 -4.35 20.23 8.44
C PHE A 264 -5.62 20.08 7.61
N MET A 265 -6.20 18.88 7.62
CA MET A 265 -7.47 18.56 6.97
C MET A 265 -8.63 18.88 7.91
N ASN A 266 -9.50 19.79 7.48
CA ASN A 266 -10.74 20.09 8.20
C ASN A 266 -11.79 19.03 7.86
N GLY A 267 -12.67 18.69 8.81
CA GLY A 267 -13.74 17.69 8.60
C GLY A 267 -14.81 18.09 7.57
N ASP A 268 -14.72 19.31 7.02
CA ASP A 268 -15.60 19.83 5.97
C ASP A 268 -15.04 19.65 4.55
N GLY A 269 -13.86 19.04 4.41
CA GLY A 269 -13.19 18.82 3.13
C GLY A 269 -12.30 19.98 2.66
N THR A 270 -12.13 21.02 3.48
CA THR A 270 -11.14 22.08 3.27
C THR A 270 -9.82 21.75 3.97
N MET A 271 -8.76 22.50 3.68
CA MET A 271 -7.46 22.31 4.31
C MET A 271 -6.78 23.64 4.66
N SER A 272 -5.87 23.61 5.62
CA SER A 272 -5.01 24.73 5.99
C SER A 272 -3.56 24.26 6.00
N MET A 273 -2.63 25.06 5.49
CA MET A 273 -1.21 24.72 5.45
C MET A 273 -0.39 25.79 6.15
N GLY A 274 0.57 25.38 6.99
CA GLY A 274 1.47 26.30 7.67
C GLY A 274 2.49 25.57 8.55
N THR A 275 3.33 26.33 9.24
CA THR A 275 4.13 25.81 10.35
C THR A 275 3.25 25.46 11.55
N LYS A 276 3.75 24.65 12.48
CA LYS A 276 3.00 24.30 13.71
C LYS A 276 2.53 25.55 14.47
N THR A 277 3.40 26.55 14.61
CA THR A 277 3.08 27.82 15.29
C THR A 277 2.02 28.63 14.56
N GLU A 278 2.10 28.73 13.24
CA GLU A 278 1.08 29.42 12.43
C GLU A 278 -0.29 28.74 12.55
N LEU A 279 -0.33 27.40 12.45
CA LEU A 279 -1.59 26.66 12.54
C LEU A 279 -2.22 26.72 13.93
N LEU A 280 -1.43 26.72 15.01
CA LEU A 280 -1.94 26.89 16.37
C LEU A 280 -2.62 28.25 16.56
N LEU A 281 -2.13 29.30 15.90
CA LEU A 281 -2.71 30.64 15.97
C LEU A 281 -3.91 30.82 15.04
N GLN A 282 -3.87 30.22 13.85
CA GLN A 282 -4.86 30.45 12.79
C GLN A 282 -6.04 29.47 12.81
N ASN A 283 -5.85 28.24 13.31
CA ASN A 283 -6.85 27.19 13.23
C ASN A 283 -7.19 26.63 14.64
N PRO A 284 -8.34 27.04 15.22
CA PRO A 284 -8.78 26.55 16.53
C PRO A 284 -8.98 25.03 16.60
N SER A 285 -9.36 24.40 15.49
CA SER A 285 -9.56 22.94 15.43
C SER A 285 -8.23 22.19 15.53
N PHE A 286 -7.17 22.71 14.93
CA PHE A 286 -5.82 22.18 15.10
C PHE A 286 -5.31 22.37 16.53
N ALA A 287 -5.53 23.54 17.13
CA ALA A 287 -5.15 23.80 18.52
C ALA A 287 -5.79 22.81 19.50
N ARG A 288 -7.10 22.54 19.34
CA ARG A 288 -7.80 21.51 20.14
C ARG A 288 -7.20 20.13 19.94
N LEU A 289 -6.94 19.73 18.69
CA LEU A 289 -6.36 18.42 18.40
C LEU A 289 -4.98 18.26 19.06
N ASN A 290 -4.15 19.31 19.01
CA ASN A 290 -2.83 19.31 19.64
C ASN A 290 -2.92 19.19 21.17
N GLU A 291 -3.86 19.88 21.81
CA GLU A 291 -4.11 19.77 23.26
C GLU A 291 -4.51 18.33 23.66
N PHE A 292 -5.46 17.72 22.94
CA PHE A 292 -5.89 16.34 23.19
C PHE A 292 -4.76 15.32 23.05
N SER A 293 -3.87 15.50 22.08
CA SER A 293 -2.72 14.60 21.90
C SER A 293 -1.68 14.76 23.01
N THR A 294 -1.39 15.98 23.46
CA THR A 294 -0.45 16.20 24.57
C THR A 294 -0.93 15.61 25.89
N THR A 295 -2.24 15.62 26.16
CA THR A 295 -2.80 15.04 27.39
C THR A 295 -2.74 13.51 27.39
N LYS A 296 -2.96 12.87 26.23
CA LYS A 296 -2.86 11.41 26.11
C LYS A 296 -1.43 10.90 26.27
N GLU A 297 -0.45 11.60 25.68
CA GLU A 297 0.97 11.25 25.84
C GLU A 297 1.39 11.30 27.31
N SER A 298 0.87 12.24 28.12
CA SER A 298 1.15 12.29 29.56
C SER A 298 0.47 11.21 30.40
N GLU A 299 -0.63 10.62 29.93
CA GLU A 299 -1.34 9.53 30.63
C GLU A 299 -0.67 8.17 30.32
N ASP A 300 -0.30 7.91 29.05
CA ASP A 300 0.36 6.66 28.63
C ASP A 300 1.80 6.53 29.21
N ASP A 301 2.50 7.65 29.43
CA ASP A 301 3.80 7.67 30.12
C ASP A 301 3.67 7.37 31.63
N SER A 302 2.51 7.58 32.24
CA SER A 302 2.31 7.31 33.67
C SER A 302 2.04 5.83 33.99
N ASP A 303 1.38 5.10 33.08
CA ASP A 303 1.11 3.66 33.23
C ASP A 303 2.34 2.78 32.95
N SER A 304 3.37 3.31 32.27
CA SER A 304 4.61 2.58 31.97
C SER A 304 5.71 2.77 33.03
N ILE A 305 5.55 3.71 33.97
CA ILE A 305 6.53 3.98 35.05
C ILE A 305 6.25 3.13 36.30
N GLU A 306 5.03 2.63 36.52
CA GLU A 306 4.70 1.85 37.73
C GLU A 306 5.30 0.42 37.77
N GLN A 307 5.88 -0.10 36.68
CA GLN A 307 6.47 -1.45 36.66
C GLN A 307 7.98 -1.54 36.89
N ASP A 308 8.71 -0.41 36.89
CA ASP A 308 10.20 -0.42 36.96
C ASP A 308 10.77 0.36 38.18
N LEU A 309 10.00 0.57 39.26
CA LEU A 309 10.43 1.30 40.46
C LEU A 309 10.75 0.41 41.68
N GLU A 310 11.43 -0.73 41.49
CA GLU A 310 12.26 -1.34 42.54
C GLU A 310 13.74 -1.26 42.13
N GLU A 311 14.51 -0.54 42.96
CA GLU A 311 15.94 -0.23 42.86
C GLU A 311 16.34 0.87 41.86
N VAL A 312 16.47 2.10 42.38
CA VAL A 312 17.77 2.78 42.59
C VAL A 312 17.51 4.10 43.33
N GLU A 313 17.96 4.17 44.58
CA GLU A 313 18.03 5.39 45.37
C GLU A 313 19.12 6.34 44.83
N LEU A 314 18.73 7.62 44.71
CA LEU A 314 19.52 8.85 44.94
C LEU A 314 20.82 9.03 44.14
N LEU A 315 20.77 9.93 43.15
CA LEU A 315 21.52 11.19 43.17
C LEU A 315 20.76 12.25 42.35
N VAL A 316 20.21 13.23 43.08
CA VAL A 316 19.68 14.49 42.52
C VAL A 316 20.87 15.37 42.17
N ASP A 317 20.92 15.84 40.93
CA ASP A 317 21.58 17.12 40.62
C ASP A 317 20.73 17.88 39.60
N ASP A 318 20.20 19.01 40.07
CA ASP A 318 19.43 19.98 39.31
C ASP A 318 20.28 20.63 38.21
N ASN A 319 19.93 20.48 36.94
CA ASN A 319 19.77 21.63 36.03
C ASN A 319 19.34 21.26 34.61
N ASP A 320 18.62 22.22 34.03
CA ASP A 320 18.41 22.48 32.60
C ASP A 320 17.30 21.67 31.89
N GLY A 321 16.10 22.25 31.90
CA GLY A 321 15.04 21.94 30.95
C GLY A 321 15.52 22.14 29.51
N LYS A 322 15.64 21.05 28.76
CA LYS A 322 15.83 21.06 27.31
C LYS A 322 14.75 20.22 26.66
N HIS A 323 13.77 20.89 26.07
CA HIS A 323 12.94 20.30 25.03
C HIS A 323 13.84 19.77 23.92
N THR A 324 13.74 18.47 23.65
CA THR A 324 14.51 17.74 22.65
C THR A 324 14.11 18.20 21.24
N GLN A 325 14.63 19.34 20.80
CA GLN A 325 14.68 19.66 19.37
C GLN A 325 15.64 18.68 18.71
N LEU A 326 15.10 17.64 18.07
CA LEU A 326 15.85 16.72 17.23
C LEU A 326 16.55 17.54 16.13
N LYS A 327 17.85 17.77 16.32
CA LYS A 327 18.68 18.59 15.43
C LYS A 327 18.85 17.85 14.09
N ARG A 328 18.03 18.22 13.12
CA ARG A 328 18.11 17.89 11.68
C ARG A 328 19.50 17.93 11.04
N ARG A 329 20.49 18.58 11.66
CA ARG A 329 21.80 18.87 11.04
C ARG A 329 22.90 17.83 11.26
N ASN A 330 22.71 16.86 12.17
CA ASN A 330 23.75 15.87 12.48
C ASN A 330 23.47 14.47 11.91
N VAL A 331 22.20 14.06 11.79
CA VAL A 331 21.81 12.70 11.35
C VAL A 331 22.29 12.41 9.92
N GLY A 332 22.15 13.37 9.00
CA GLY A 332 22.60 13.18 7.61
C GLY A 332 24.11 12.99 7.43
N LYS A 333 24.94 13.38 8.42
CA LYS A 333 26.39 13.08 8.44
C LYS A 333 26.69 11.73 9.07
N GLU A 334 25.85 11.25 9.96
CA GLU A 334 25.96 9.94 10.59
C GLU A 334 25.57 8.84 9.60
N VAL A 335 24.46 9.01 8.86
CA VAL A 335 24.08 8.11 7.76
C VAL A 335 25.12 8.13 6.63
N ALA A 336 25.65 9.29 6.25
CA ALA A 336 26.72 9.36 5.24
C ALA A 336 28.05 8.75 5.72
N LYS A 337 28.35 8.82 7.03
CA LYS A 337 29.49 8.09 7.62
C LYS A 337 29.24 6.58 7.68
N LEU A 338 28.01 6.16 7.96
CA LEU A 338 27.61 4.75 7.93
C LEU A 338 27.68 4.18 6.50
N GLU A 339 27.37 4.99 5.48
CA GLU A 339 27.60 4.69 4.05
C GLU A 339 29.10 4.55 3.72
N GLU A 340 29.98 5.42 4.28
CA GLU A 340 31.43 5.38 4.03
C GLU A 340 32.17 4.26 4.80
N GLU A 341 31.68 3.85 5.98
CA GLU A 341 32.36 2.89 6.86
C GLU A 341 31.92 1.41 6.67
N ASN A 342 30.95 1.10 5.80
CA ASN A 342 30.50 -0.29 5.54
C ASN A 342 30.10 -1.06 6.83
N ILE A 343 29.51 -0.38 7.82
CA ILE A 343 29.12 -0.97 9.12
C ILE A 343 27.65 -1.45 9.11
N TYR A 344 27.12 -1.85 7.96
CA TYR A 344 25.93 -2.70 7.98
C TYR A 344 26.43 -4.12 8.19
N GLU A 345 26.02 -4.76 9.30
CA GLU A 345 26.26 -6.20 9.48
C GLU A 345 25.81 -6.91 8.22
N ASP A 346 26.75 -7.59 7.57
CA ASP A 346 26.55 -8.27 6.30
C ASP A 346 25.34 -9.22 6.46
N LEU A 347 24.18 -8.83 5.93
CA LEU A 347 22.91 -9.56 6.08
C LEU A 347 22.99 -10.97 5.46
N ASP A 348 24.03 -11.21 4.66
CA ASP A 348 24.39 -12.46 3.99
C ASP A 348 25.09 -13.50 4.90
N ILE A 349 25.36 -13.22 6.19
CA ILE A 349 26.08 -14.19 7.05
C ILE A 349 25.16 -15.38 7.40
N ASN A 350 25.35 -16.48 6.65
CA ASN A 350 24.85 -17.84 6.89
C ASN A 350 23.32 -18.01 6.92
N LYS A 351 22.67 -17.89 5.76
CA LYS A 351 21.28 -18.35 5.61
C LYS A 351 21.17 -19.38 4.50
N ASP A 352 20.63 -20.54 4.87
CA ASP A 352 20.45 -21.65 3.96
C ASP A 352 19.29 -21.32 3.02
N ILE A 353 19.62 -20.86 1.80
CA ILE A 353 18.65 -20.45 0.77
C ILE A 353 17.63 -21.56 0.51
N THR A 354 18.02 -22.83 0.70
CA THR A 354 17.13 -23.99 0.53
C THR A 354 15.98 -24.03 1.54
N LYS A 355 16.14 -23.42 2.72
CA LYS A 355 15.11 -23.33 3.76
C LYS A 355 14.09 -22.21 3.52
N GLY A 356 14.40 -21.26 2.64
CA GLY A 356 13.51 -20.14 2.31
C GLY A 356 12.41 -20.50 1.33
N LYS A 357 12.61 -21.57 0.56
CA LYS A 357 11.63 -22.13 -0.38
C LYS A 357 10.67 -23.07 0.33
N ILE A 358 9.51 -22.54 0.70
CA ILE A 358 8.40 -23.30 1.28
C ILE A 358 7.37 -23.62 0.18
N ILE A 359 7.26 -22.73 -0.79
CA ILE A 359 6.52 -22.90 -2.03
C ILE A 359 7.31 -23.89 -2.88
N GLN A 360 6.88 -25.15 -2.86
CA GLN A 360 7.32 -26.11 -3.87
C GLN A 360 7.03 -25.51 -5.24
N GLU A 361 8.00 -25.56 -6.16
CA GLU A 361 7.74 -25.34 -7.57
C GLU A 361 6.53 -26.19 -7.91
N GLU A 362 5.39 -25.54 -8.12
CA GLU A 362 4.33 -26.20 -8.82
C GLU A 362 5.00 -26.58 -10.14
N GLU A 363 5.20 -27.88 -10.37
CA GLU A 363 5.16 -28.36 -11.74
C GLU A 363 3.86 -27.76 -12.23
N ARG A 364 3.95 -26.62 -12.93
CA ARG A 364 2.88 -26.17 -13.77
C ARG A 364 2.67 -27.39 -14.61
N ALA A 365 1.64 -28.16 -14.27
CA ALA A 365 0.93 -28.93 -15.24
C ALA A 365 0.47 -27.86 -16.20
N VAL A 366 1.37 -27.48 -17.13
CA VAL A 366 1.02 -26.95 -18.41
C VAL A 366 0.00 -27.97 -18.83
N ASN A 367 -1.26 -27.57 -18.79
CA ASN A 367 -2.41 -28.43 -18.97
C ASN A 367 -2.50 -28.85 -20.46
N ARG A 368 -1.35 -29.11 -21.08
CA ARG A 368 -1.17 -29.91 -22.27
C ARG A 368 -1.13 -31.35 -21.80
N LEU A 369 -2.31 -31.91 -21.62
CA LEU A 369 -2.49 -33.35 -21.79
C LEU A 369 -1.72 -33.75 -23.06
N LYS A 370 -0.80 -34.71 -22.96
CA LYS A 370 -0.08 -35.23 -24.14
C LYS A 370 -1.12 -35.61 -25.19
N ALA A 371 -0.87 -35.33 -26.47
CA ALA A 371 -1.81 -35.63 -27.56
C ALA A 371 -2.26 -37.11 -27.54
N GLU A 372 -1.41 -38.00 -27.04
CA GLU A 372 -1.70 -39.40 -26.76
C GLU A 372 -2.88 -39.61 -25.80
N VAL A 373 -3.04 -38.78 -24.77
CA VAL A 373 -4.16 -38.86 -23.81
C VAL A 373 -5.47 -38.49 -24.48
N TYR A 374 -5.49 -37.48 -25.36
CA TYR A 374 -6.67 -37.15 -26.17
C TYR A 374 -7.03 -38.27 -27.14
N ILE A 375 -6.02 -38.88 -27.79
CA ILE A 375 -6.22 -40.03 -28.69
C ILE A 375 -6.73 -41.24 -27.93
N THR A 376 -6.25 -41.48 -26.71
CA THR A 376 -6.73 -42.57 -25.84
C THR A 376 -8.16 -42.32 -25.40
N TYR A 377 -8.53 -41.09 -25.01
CA TYR A 377 -9.91 -40.75 -24.65
C TYR A 377 -10.88 -40.94 -25.83
N ILE A 378 -10.48 -40.50 -27.03
CA ILE A 378 -11.26 -40.69 -28.25
C ILE A 378 -11.35 -42.18 -28.60
N LYS A 379 -10.28 -42.96 -28.43
CA LYS A 379 -10.26 -44.42 -28.66
C LYS A 379 -11.09 -45.21 -27.65
N GLU A 380 -11.12 -44.81 -26.39
CA GLU A 380 -11.90 -45.47 -25.35
C GLU A 380 -13.39 -45.14 -25.48
N GLU A 381 -13.75 -43.89 -25.76
CA GLU A 381 -15.15 -43.53 -26.07
C GLU A 381 -15.64 -44.21 -27.35
N SER A 382 -14.81 -44.27 -28.41
CA SER A 382 -15.18 -45.00 -29.62
C SER A 382 -15.25 -46.52 -29.41
N SER A 383 -14.47 -47.10 -28.49
CA SER A 383 -14.56 -48.53 -28.13
C SER A 383 -15.78 -48.87 -27.29
N ILE A 384 -16.18 -47.99 -26.36
CA ILE A 384 -17.41 -48.16 -25.55
C ILE A 384 -18.66 -47.99 -26.44
N VAL A 385 -18.61 -47.09 -27.42
CA VAL A 385 -19.65 -46.94 -28.44
C VAL A 385 -19.71 -48.16 -29.36
N PHE A 386 -18.56 -48.75 -29.73
CA PHE A 386 -18.53 -49.95 -30.59
C PHE A 386 -19.09 -51.20 -29.89
N GLN A 387 -18.78 -51.43 -28.60
CA GLN A 387 -19.30 -52.58 -27.86
C GLN A 387 -20.80 -52.49 -27.56
N LYS A 388 -21.34 -51.30 -27.26
CA LYS A 388 -22.80 -51.12 -27.06
C LYS A 388 -23.60 -51.26 -28.35
N THR A 389 -23.01 -50.93 -29.49
CA THR A 389 -23.67 -51.07 -30.81
C THR A 389 -23.74 -52.55 -31.24
N GLN A 390 -22.72 -53.36 -30.93
CA GLN A 390 -22.75 -54.82 -31.14
C GLN A 390 -23.79 -55.52 -30.25
N MET A 391 -23.94 -55.15 -28.98
CA MET A 391 -24.97 -55.73 -28.09
C MET A 391 -26.41 -55.41 -28.51
N GLN A 392 -26.67 -54.23 -29.08
CA GLN A 392 -28.03 -53.88 -29.55
C GLN A 392 -28.40 -54.58 -30.87
N TRP A 393 -27.44 -54.98 -31.69
CA TRP A 393 -27.70 -55.78 -32.88
C TRP A 393 -28.01 -57.24 -32.55
N ILE A 394 -27.37 -57.82 -31.52
CA ILE A 394 -27.65 -59.21 -31.08
C ILE A 394 -29.05 -59.32 -30.45
N MET A 395 -29.51 -58.35 -29.67
CA MET A 395 -30.87 -58.40 -29.07
C MET A 395 -32.02 -58.14 -30.06
N LYS A 396 -31.75 -57.60 -31.26
CA LYS A 396 -32.79 -57.36 -32.28
C LYS A 396 -33.00 -58.53 -33.24
N LEU A 397 -32.14 -59.55 -33.20
CA LEU A 397 -32.25 -60.77 -34.01
C LEU A 397 -33.10 -61.88 -33.36
N ASP A 398 -33.44 -61.77 -32.08
CA ASP A 398 -34.30 -62.73 -31.36
C ASP A 398 -35.81 -62.38 -31.39
N LEU A 399 -36.23 -61.42 -32.22
CA LEU A 399 -37.63 -60.95 -32.29
C LEU A 399 -38.23 -60.90 -33.71
N TYR A 400 -37.69 -61.68 -34.65
CA TYR A 400 -38.34 -61.96 -35.95
C TYR A 400 -38.21 -63.42 -36.37
#